data_AF-A0A7J4MXJ3-F1
#
_entry.id   AF-A0A7J4MXJ3-F1
#
_cell.length_a   1.000
_cell.length_b   1.000
_cell.length_c   1.000
_cell.angle_alpha   90.00
_cell.angle_beta   90.00
_cell.angle_gamma   90.00
#
_symmetry.space_group_name_H-M   'P 1'
#
loop_
_entity.id
_entity.type
_entity.pdbx_description
1 polymer ?
#
loop_
_entity_poly.entity_id
_entity_poly.type
_entity_poly.pdbx_seq_one_letter_code
_entity_poly.pdbx_strand_id
1 'polypeptide(L)' 'ICGQCCLDDTGFRVCAEGPVFWSQELSRVREFGRYRRDPAGRRVPW' A
#
# COMPACT_ATOMS: atom_id res chain seq x y z
N ILE A 1 14.93 -7.76 -1.08
CA ILE A 1 13.72 -6.94 -0.80
C ILE A 1 12.61 -7.37 -1.76
N CYS A 2 11.36 -7.59 -1.29
CA CYS A 2 10.27 -8.10 -2.12
C CYS A 2 9.32 -7.02 -2.69
N GLY A 3 9.11 -5.90 -1.99
CA GLY A 3 8.31 -4.75 -2.46
C GLY A 3 6.79 -4.98 -2.59
N GLN A 4 6.26 -6.16 -2.25
CA GLN A 4 4.85 -6.50 -2.49
C GLN A 4 3.85 -5.68 -1.65
N CYS A 5 4.30 -5.17 -0.50
CA CYS A 5 3.49 -4.38 0.41
C CYS A 5 3.78 -2.87 0.32
N CYS A 6 4.43 -2.42 -0.75
CA CYS A 6 4.65 -1.00 -0.98
C CYS A 6 3.34 -0.31 -1.35
N LEU A 7 3.05 0.80 -0.69
CA LEU A 7 1.98 1.71 -1.06
C LEU A 7 2.42 2.59 -2.23
N ASP A 8 1.56 2.71 -3.22
CA ASP A 8 1.76 3.53 -4.40
C ASP A 8 1.87 5.03 -4.04
N ASP A 9 2.56 5.78 -4.90
CA ASP A 9 2.91 7.21 -4.74
C ASP A 9 3.88 7.54 -3.60
N THR A 10 3.81 6.85 -2.47
CA THR A 10 4.65 7.11 -1.29
C THR A 10 5.82 6.16 -1.14
N GLY A 11 5.70 4.92 -1.63
CA GLY A 11 6.69 3.86 -1.47
C GLY A 11 6.76 3.29 -0.04
N PHE A 12 5.82 3.64 0.84
CA PHE A 12 5.76 3.11 2.20
C PHE A 12 5.60 1.59 2.17
N ARG A 13 6.43 0.85 2.91
CA ARG A 13 6.38 -0.61 3.00
C ARG A 13 5.55 -0.94 4.24
N VAL A 14 4.34 -1.44 4.04
CA VAL A 14 3.44 -1.78 5.15
C VAL A 14 4.11 -2.76 6.14
N CYS A 15 5.01 -3.63 5.69
CA CYS A 15 5.72 -4.57 6.57
C CYS A 15 6.85 -3.95 7.41
N ALA A 16 7.29 -2.72 7.12
CA ALA A 16 8.40 -2.07 7.81
C ALA A 16 7.97 -0.77 8.50
N GLU A 17 7.16 0.06 7.82
CA GLU A 17 6.61 1.31 8.37
C GLU A 17 5.19 1.16 8.94
N GLY A 18 4.44 0.13 8.54
CA GLY A 18 3.03 -0.07 8.90
C GLY A 18 2.79 -1.17 9.95
N PRO A 19 1.56 -1.72 10.08
CA PRO A 19 0.36 -1.50 9.26
C PRO A 19 -0.49 -0.29 9.68
N VAL A 20 -0.09 0.40 10.75
CA VAL A 20 -0.81 1.54 11.30
C VAL A 20 -0.08 2.82 10.90
N PHE A 21 -0.78 3.71 10.21
CA PHE A 21 -0.26 4.99 9.73
C PHE A 21 -1.11 6.13 10.26
N TRP A 22 -0.52 7.33 10.34
CA TRP A 22 -1.27 8.53 10.66
C TRP A 22 -2.15 8.96 9.48
N SER A 23 -3.25 9.66 9.78
CA SER A 23 -4.18 10.16 8.76
C SER A 23 -3.50 11.04 7.71
N GLN A 24 -2.51 11.84 8.10
CA GLN A 24 -1.75 12.71 7.20
C GLN A 24 -0.78 11.96 6.28
N GLU A 25 -0.38 10.74 6.64
CA GLU A 25 0.44 9.87 5.79
C GLU A 25 -0.46 9.16 4.79
N LEU A 26 -1.58 8.60 5.27
CA LEU A 26 -2.56 7.93 4.43
C LEU A 26 -3.20 8.87 3.41
N SER A 27 -3.36 10.16 3.71
CA SER A 27 -3.89 11.16 2.77
C SER A 27 -3.00 11.35 1.52
N ARG A 28 -1.74 10.92 1.57
CA ARG A 28 -0.81 10.95 0.43
C ARG A 28 -0.95 9.71 -0.47
N VAL A 29 -1.56 8.64 0.03
CA VAL A 29 -1.73 7.37 -0.69
C VAL A 29 -3.06 7.40 -1.46
N ARG A 30 -3.01 7.19 -2.78
CA ARG A 30 -4.19 7.35 -3.65
C ARG A 30 -4.79 6.04 -4.15
N GLU A 31 -4.16 4.90 -3.85
CA GLU A 31 -4.57 3.60 -4.39
C GLU A 31 -5.77 2.95 -3.68
N PHE A 32 -6.02 3.32 -2.42
CA PHE A 32 -7.12 2.76 -1.65
C PHE A 32 -8.47 2.93 -2.37
N GLY A 33 -9.25 1.86 -2.45
CA GLY A 33 -10.54 1.84 -3.17
C GLY A 33 -10.45 1.77 -4.69
N ARG A 34 -9.25 1.85 -5.32
CA ARG A 34 -9.08 1.72 -6.79
C ARG A 34 -8.79 0.29 -7.23
N TYR A 35 -7.86 -0.37 -6.57
CA TYR A 35 -7.59 -1.81 -6.72
C TYR A 35 -7.05 -2.38 -5.40
N ARG A 36 -7.05 -3.71 -5.25
CA ARG A 36 -6.34 -4.39 -4.16
C ARG A 36 -5.19 -5.22 -4.70
N ARG A 37 -4.30 -5.67 -3.81
CA ARG A 37 -3.23 -6.60 -4.16
C ARG A 37 -3.60 -8.01 -3.70
N ASP A 38 -3.35 -9.01 -4.54
CA ASP A 38 -3.47 -10.41 -4.16
C ASP A 38 -2.29 -10.84 -3.24
N PRO A 39 -2.28 -12.07 -2.68
CA PRO A 39 -1.16 -12.52 -1.84
C PRO A 39 0.21 -12.57 -2.55
N ALA A 40 0.22 -12.60 -3.89
CA ALA A 40 1.45 -12.52 -4.69
C ALA A 40 1.82 -11.05 -5.03
N GLY A 41 1.04 -10.08 -4.54
CA GLY A 41 1.18 -8.63 -4.69
C GLY A 41 0.79 -8.07 -6.06
N ARG A 42 0.10 -8.86 -6.90
CA ARG A 42 -0.45 -8.39 -8.17
C ARG A 42 -1.66 -7.51 -7.93
N ARG A 43 -1.80 -6.43 -8.72
CA ARG A 43 -3.00 -5.57 -8.68
C ARG A 43 -4.18 -6.34 -9.29
N VAL A 44 -5.28 -6.42 -8.54
CA VAL A 44 -6.54 -7.03 -8.93
C VAL A 44 -7.69 -6.07 -8.61
N PRO A 45 -8.83 -6.14 -9.31
CA PRO A 45 -10.03 -5.40 -8.94
C PRO A 45 -10.40 -5.64 -7.48
N TRP A 46 -10.98 -4.62 -6.82
CA TRP A 46 -11.47 -4.75 -5.45
C TRP A 46 -12.51 -5.87 -5.33
#